data_AF-A0A8K0PCM1-F1
#
_entry.id   AF-A0A8K0PCM1-F1
#
_cell.length_a   1.000
_cell.length_b   1.000
_cell.length_c   1.000
_cell.angle_alpha   90.00
_cell.angle_beta   90.00
_cell.angle_gamma   90.00
#
_symmetry.space_group_name_H-M   'P 1'
#
loop_
_entity.id
_entity.type
_entity.pdbx_description
1 polymer ?
#
loop_
_entity_poly.entity_id
_entity_poly.type
_entity_poly.pdbx_seq_one_letter_code
_entity_poly.pdbx_strand_id
1 'polypeptide(L)'
;MVSSFTIVLSVFLLTQNALGVDAFLEGLYCGKLSCYSVLEVERNAPKSEISKSYRRLARKFHPDMHRGVEAKKEAEEKFKLIATA
;
A
#
# COMPACT_ATOMS: atom_id res chain seq x y z
N MET A 1 14.17 -29.48 34.11
CA MET A 1 14.29 -28.08 33.65
C MET A 1 14.65 -27.94 32.17
N VAL A 2 15.55 -28.76 31.61
CA VAL A 2 16.01 -28.63 30.20
C VAL A 2 14.94 -28.98 29.15
N SER A 3 14.06 -29.95 29.44
CA SER A 3 13.03 -30.45 28.50
C SER A 3 11.87 -29.46 28.26
N SER A 4 11.53 -28.63 29.24
CA SER A 4 10.49 -27.59 29.06
C SER A 4 10.98 -26.44 28.18
N PHE A 5 12.28 -26.14 28.22
CA PHE A 5 12.87 -25.05 27.44
C PHE A 5 12.98 -25.40 25.96
N THR A 6 13.29 -26.67 25.63
CA THR A 6 13.37 -27.14 24.25
C THR A 6 12.00 -27.19 23.56
N ILE A 7 10.93 -27.50 24.29
CA ILE A 7 9.55 -27.50 23.76
C ILE A 7 9.08 -26.07 23.46
N VAL A 8 9.38 -25.11 24.33
CA VAL A 8 9.03 -23.70 24.08
C VAL A 8 9.81 -23.15 22.89
N LEU A 9 11.10 -23.49 22.77
CA LEU A 9 11.93 -23.07 21.65
C LEU A 9 11.49 -23.71 20.32
N SER A 10 11.11 -25.00 20.32
CA SER A 10 10.64 -25.68 19.11
C SER A 10 9.27 -25.19 18.65
N VAL A 11 8.34 -24.92 19.59
CA VAL A 11 7.05 -24.30 19.28
C VAL A 11 7.23 -22.88 18.75
N PHE A 12 8.17 -22.10 19.31
CA PHE A 12 8.50 -20.76 18.84
C PHE A 12 9.15 -20.74 17.45
N LEU A 13 10.02 -21.71 17.14
CA LEU A 13 10.64 -21.84 15.82
C LEU A 13 9.62 -22.30 14.75
N LEU A 14 8.64 -23.12 15.12
CA LEU A 14 7.57 -23.53 14.22
C LEU A 14 6.58 -22.39 13.91
N THR A 15 6.36 -21.45 14.84
CA THR A 15 5.47 -20.30 14.61
C THR A 15 6.13 -19.16 13.82
N GLN A 16 7.46 -19.05 13.81
CA GLN A 16 8.17 -18.06 12.98
C GLN A 16 8.04 -18.31 11.47
N ASN A 17 7.83 -19.57 11.05
CA ASN A 17 7.65 -19.95 9.64
C ASN A 17 6.28 -19.57 9.05
N ALA A 18 5.37 -18.99 9.85
CA ALA A 18 4.03 -18.58 9.41
C ALA A 18 3.93 -17.09 9.05
N LEU A 19 5.02 -16.32 9.17
CA LEU A 19 5.03 -14.92 8.74
C LEU A 19 5.22 -14.87 7.23
N GLY A 20 4.09 -14.88 6.53
CA GLY A 20 3.99 -14.72 5.09
C GLY A 20 4.84 -13.56 4.61
N VAL A 21 5.61 -13.82 3.55
CA VAL A 21 6.44 -12.82 2.89
C VAL A 21 5.51 -11.95 2.04
N ASP A 22 4.84 -10.98 2.67
CA ASP A 22 4.20 -9.89 1.96
C ASP A 22 5.33 -9.07 1.31
N ALA A 23 5.70 -9.43 0.09
CA ALA A 23 6.81 -8.86 -0.68
C ALA A 23 6.61 -7.38 -1.09
N PHE A 24 5.76 -6.65 -0.36
CA PHE A 24 5.59 -5.22 -0.46
C PHE A 24 6.21 -4.56 0.78
N LEU A 25 7.41 -4.02 0.60
CA LEU A 25 8.15 -3.31 1.66
C LEU A 25 7.52 -1.93 1.90
N GLU A 26 7.18 -1.63 3.15
CA GLU A 26 6.80 -0.28 3.56
C GLU A 26 7.95 0.69 3.27
N GLY A 27 7.68 1.78 2.55
CA GLY A 27 8.67 2.79 2.17
C GLY A 27 9.20 2.71 0.74
N LEU A 28 8.78 1.72 -0.06
CA LEU A 28 9.11 1.65 -1.49
C LEU A 28 7.83 1.69 -2.34
N TYR A 29 7.86 2.47 -3.44
CA TYR A 29 6.71 2.68 -4.33
C TYR A 29 5.42 3.03 -3.55
N CYS A 30 4.34 2.27 -3.77
CA CYS A 30 3.02 2.46 -3.15
C CYS A 30 2.86 1.70 -1.82
N GLY A 31 3.98 1.32 -1.17
CA GLY A 31 3.98 0.57 0.09
C GLY A 31 3.37 -0.82 -0.08
N LYS A 32 2.38 -1.16 0.76
CA LYS A 32 1.66 -2.44 0.73
C LYS A 32 0.68 -2.61 -0.43
N LEU A 33 0.43 -1.56 -1.21
CA LEU A 33 -0.51 -1.56 -2.32
C LEU A 33 0.20 -1.67 -3.66
N SER A 34 -0.46 -2.30 -4.64
CA SER A 34 -0.03 -2.28 -6.04
C SER A 34 -0.33 -0.91 -6.66
N CYS A 35 0.66 -0.26 -7.27
CA CYS A 35 0.49 1.05 -7.91
C CYS A 35 -0.55 1.02 -9.06
N TYR A 36 -0.63 -0.09 -9.80
CA TYR A 36 -1.68 -0.28 -10.79
C TYR A 36 -3.09 -0.28 -10.16
N SER A 37 -3.22 -0.84 -8.95
CA SER A 37 -4.49 -0.85 -8.22
C SER A 37 -4.83 0.54 -7.67
N VAL A 38 -3.83 1.32 -7.24
CA VAL A 38 -4.01 2.73 -6.84
C VAL A 38 -4.52 3.56 -8.02
N LEU A 39 -3.97 3.33 -9.21
CA LEU A 39 -4.37 4.02 -10.43
C LEU A 39 -5.61 3.42 -11.11
N GLU A 40 -6.25 2.40 -10.54
CA GLU A 40 -7.44 1.72 -11.12
C GLU A 40 -7.20 1.26 -12.57
N VAL A 41 -6.02 0.71 -12.87
CA VAL A 41 -5.63 0.23 -14.21
C VAL A 41 -5.14 -1.21 -14.17
N GLU A 42 -5.23 -1.90 -15.30
CA GLU A 42 -4.58 -3.19 -15.47
C GLU A 42 -3.05 -3.05 -15.60
N ARG A 43 -2.32 -4.11 -15.24
CA ARG A 43 -0.84 -4.15 -15.37
C ARG A 43 -0.35 -3.96 -16.81
N ASN A 44 -1.18 -4.33 -17.78
CA ASN A 44 -0.88 -4.22 -19.21
C ASN A 44 -1.48 -2.97 -19.86
N ALA A 45 -2.05 -2.05 -19.06
CA ALA A 45 -2.69 -0.86 -19.58
C ALA A 45 -1.68 0.02 -20.35
N PRO A 46 -2.08 0.62 -21.49
CA PRO A 46 -1.20 1.50 -22.24
C PRO A 46 -0.92 2.79 -21.46
N LYS A 47 0.21 3.43 -21.74
CA LYS A 47 0.62 4.70 -21.10
C LYS A 47 -0.45 5.79 -21.18
N SER A 48 -1.26 5.79 -22.25
CA SER A 48 -2.37 6.74 -22.43
C SER A 48 -3.47 6.54 -21.39
N GLU A 49 -3.79 5.30 -21.05
CA GLU A 49 -4.80 4.96 -20.05
C GLU A 49 -4.31 5.26 -18.63
N ILE A 50 -3.06 4.92 -18.34
CA ILE A 50 -2.38 5.28 -17.08
C ILE A 50 -2.42 6.80 -16.88
N SER A 51 -2.03 7.57 -17.91
CA SER A 51 -2.04 9.03 -17.86
C SER A 51 -3.45 9.60 -17.68
N LYS A 52 -4.46 9.00 -18.33
CA LYS A 52 -5.86 9.40 -18.20
C LYS A 52 -6.39 9.12 -16.80
N SER A 53 -6.07 7.96 -16.23
CA SER A 53 -6.49 7.56 -14.90
C SER A 53 -5.85 8.41 -13.81
N TYR A 54 -4.53 8.61 -13.89
CA TYR A 54 -3.78 9.52 -13.02
C TYR A 54 -4.43 10.91 -12.98
N ARG A 55 -4.64 11.54 -14.14
CA ARG A 55 -5.24 12.89 -14.21
C ARG A 55 -6.66 12.93 -13.64
N ARG A 56 -7.44 11.86 -13.80
CA ARG A 56 -8.80 11.74 -13.24
C ARG A 56 -8.75 11.69 -11.71
N LEU A 57 -7.91 10.82 -11.17
CA LEU A 57 -7.76 10.61 -9.73
C LEU A 57 -7.12 11.81 -9.03
N ALA A 58 -6.07 12.40 -9.62
CA ALA A 58 -5.41 13.60 -9.12
C ALA A 58 -6.39 14.77 -8.96
N ARG A 59 -7.30 14.98 -9.91
CA ARG A 59 -8.35 16.01 -9.77
C ARG A 59 -9.36 15.66 -8.68
N LYS A 60 -9.76 14.39 -8.57
CA LYS A 60 -10.73 13.93 -7.58
C LYS A 60 -10.21 14.10 -6.14
N PHE A 61 -8.92 13.87 -5.92
CA PHE A 61 -8.29 13.95 -4.60
C PHE A 61 -7.44 15.21 -4.41
N HIS A 62 -7.54 16.21 -5.30
CA HIS A 62 -6.84 17.48 -5.09
C HIS A 62 -7.37 18.15 -3.82
N PRO A 63 -6.52 18.62 -2.88
CA PRO A 63 -6.97 19.19 -1.60
C PRO A 63 -7.90 20.40 -1.77
N ASP A 64 -7.78 21.14 -2.87
CA ASP A 64 -8.68 22.26 -3.20
C ASP A 64 -10.14 21.84 -3.47
N MET A 65 -10.38 20.57 -3.78
CA MET A 65 -11.72 20.03 -4.03
C MET A 65 -12.43 19.60 -2.75
N HIS A 66 -11.72 19.54 -1.62
CA HIS A 66 -12.24 19.06 -0.35
C HIS A 66 -12.32 20.20 0.67
N ARG A 67 -13.42 20.25 1.42
CA ARG A 67 -13.68 21.27 2.45
C ARG A 67 -13.58 20.64 3.83
N GLY A 68 -13.01 21.37 4.78
CA GLY A 68 -12.75 20.88 6.14
C GLY A 68 -11.33 20.30 6.29
N VAL A 69 -10.84 20.28 7.52
CA VAL A 69 -9.46 19.89 7.85
C VAL A 69 -9.24 18.39 7.59
N GLU A 70 -10.16 17.54 8.08
CA GLU A 70 -10.03 16.08 7.93
C GLU A 70 -10.13 15.62 6.48
N ALA A 71 -11.12 16.13 5.72
CA ALA A 71 -11.30 15.77 4.32
C ALA A 71 -10.11 16.22 3.45
N LYS A 72 -9.50 17.38 3.77
CA LYS A 72 -8.27 17.84 3.10
C LYS A 72 -7.09 16.92 3.39
N LYS A 73 -6.95 16.48 4.64
CA LYS A 73 -5.88 15.56 5.04
C LYS A 73 -6.02 14.21 4.33
N GLU A 74 -7.21 13.64 4.30
CA GLU A 74 -7.47 12.39 3.58
C GLU A 74 -7.22 12.53 2.07
N ALA A 75 -7.65 13.64 1.48
CA ALA A 75 -7.40 13.94 0.08
C ALA A 75 -5.91 14.08 -0.22
N GLU A 76 -5.15 14.76 0.64
CA GLU A 76 -3.70 14.93 0.52
C GLU A 76 -2.96 13.59 0.60
N GLU A 77 -3.32 12.73 1.55
CA GLU A 77 -2.73 11.39 1.69
C GLU A 77 -2.96 10.54 0.43
N LYS A 78 -4.20 10.54 -0.08
CA LYS A 78 -4.52 9.84 -1.34
C LYS A 78 -3.83 10.47 -2.54
N PHE A 79 -3.76 11.79 -2.61
CA PHE A 79 -3.09 12.51 -3.69
C PHE A 79 -1.61 12.17 -3.75
N LYS A 80 -0.92 12.13 -2.61
CA LYS A 80 0.48 11.69 -2.52
C LYS A 80 0.65 10.25 -3.00
N LEU A 81 -0.25 9.35 -2.58
CA LEU A 81 -0.22 7.96 -3.03
C LEU A 81 -0.41 7.83 -4.55
N ILE A 82 -1.36 8.58 -5.13
CA ILE A 82 -1.61 8.63 -6.57
C ILE A 82 -0.43 9.25 -7.34
N ALA A 83 0.29 10.21 -6.75
CA ALA A 83 1.47 10.82 -7.35
C ALA A 83 2.69 9.90 -7.33
N THR A 84 2.79 9.00 -6.35
CA THR A 84 3.85 7.99 -6.26
C THR A 84 3.58 6.78 -7.18
N ALA A 85 2.31 6.48 -7.44
CA ALA A 85 1.87 5.37 -8.28
C ALA A 85 2.10 5.59 -9.78
#